data_AF-A0A6L9KUZ0-F1
#
_entry.id   AF-A0A6L9KUZ0-F1
#
_cell.length_a   1.000
_cell.length_b   1.000
_cell.length_c   1.000
_cell.angle_alpha   90.00
_cell.angle_beta   90.00
_cell.angle_gamma   90.00
#
_symmetry.space_group_name_H-M   'P 1'
#
loop_
_entity.id
_entity.type
_entity.pdbx_description
1 polymer ?
#
loop_
_entity_poly.entity_id
_entity_poly.type
_entity_poly.pdbx_seq_one_letter_code
_entity_poly.pdbx_strand_id
1 'polypeptide(L)'
;FSSLNLAAAVQVVAYELFQVNWAFRDMNPEFKLATHEEMEYFYEHLEESLVISRFLDPSHPRRLMTRLRRLFGRALVEKEEVSILRGMLRALTAMEFKE
;
A
#
# COMPACT_ATOMS: atom_id res chain seq x y z
N PHE A 1 -37.45 -7.01 -25.88
CA PHE A 1 -38.36 -6.81 -24.74
C PHE A 1 -37.85 -5.65 -23.92
N SER A 2 -38.65 -4.59 -23.74
CA SER A 2 -38.21 -3.29 -23.20
C SER A 2 -38.96 -2.87 -21.93
N SER A 3 -39.85 -3.72 -21.42
CA SER A 3 -40.68 -3.46 -20.25
C SER A 3 -40.26 -4.36 -19.09
N LEU A 4 -39.94 -3.75 -17.95
CA LEU A 4 -39.75 -4.45 -16.68
C LEU A 4 -41.10 -4.62 -15.98
N ASN A 5 -41.23 -5.68 -15.18
CA ASN A 5 -42.31 -5.72 -14.21
C ASN A 5 -42.11 -4.59 -13.17
N LEU A 6 -43.21 -4.17 -12.54
CA LEU A 6 -43.19 -3.01 -11.63
C LEU A 6 -42.18 -3.17 -10.48
N ALA A 7 -42.09 -4.36 -9.89
CA ALA A 7 -41.15 -4.62 -8.79
C ALA A 7 -39.69 -4.48 -9.25
N ALA A 8 -39.35 -4.99 -10.43
CA ALA A 8 -38.01 -4.89 -11.01
C ALA A 8 -37.66 -3.45 -11.41
N ALA A 9 -38.63 -2.68 -11.94
CA ALA A 9 -38.42 -1.26 -12.23
C ALA A 9 -38.14 -0.45 -10.96
N VAL A 10 -38.91 -0.69 -9.88
CA VAL A 10 -38.66 -0.07 -8.58
C VAL A 10 -37.31 -0.48 -8.01
N GLN A 11 -36.94 -1.76 -8.13
CA GLN A 11 -35.64 -2.26 -7.65
C GLN A 11 -34.47 -1.58 -8.33
N VAL A 12 -34.50 -1.42 -9.66
CA VAL A 12 -33.43 -0.75 -10.41
C VAL A 12 -33.30 0.71 -9.98
N VAL A 13 -34.43 1.44 -9.88
CA VAL A 13 -34.41 2.85 -9.44
C VAL A 13 -33.89 2.99 -8.00
N ALA A 14 -34.34 2.14 -7.08
CA ALA A 14 -33.87 2.15 -5.70
C ALA A 14 -32.38 1.82 -5.59
N TYR A 15 -31.88 0.87 -6.41
CA TYR A 15 -30.47 0.51 -6.46
C TYR A 15 -29.60 1.65 -6.98
N GLU A 16 -30.02 2.32 -8.06
CA GLU A 16 -29.27 3.47 -8.60
C GLU A 16 -29.22 4.63 -7.59
N LEU A 17 -30.34 4.93 -6.91
CA LEU A 17 -30.35 5.93 -5.83
C LEU A 17 -29.43 5.55 -4.66
N PHE A 18 -29.41 4.27 -4.29
CA PHE A 18 -28.51 3.74 -3.27
C PHE A 18 -27.04 3.85 -3.70
N GLN A 19 -26.71 3.49 -4.94
CA GLN A 19 -25.37 3.58 -5.50
C GLN A 19 -24.85 5.02 -5.55
N VAL A 20 -25.69 5.97 -5.99
CA VAL A 20 -25.33 7.40 -5.98
C VAL A 20 -25.06 7.87 -4.55
N ASN A 21 -25.95 7.56 -3.61
CA ASN A 21 -25.75 7.90 -2.20
C ASN A 21 -24.50 7.23 -1.60
N TRP A 22 -24.18 6.01 -2.01
CA TRP A 22 -22.96 5.30 -1.60
C TRP A 22 -21.72 5.99 -2.17
N ALA A 23 -21.71 6.33 -3.45
CA ALA A 23 -20.61 7.05 -4.10
C ALA A 23 -20.34 8.42 -3.47
N PHE A 24 -21.37 9.11 -2.96
CA PHE A 24 -21.20 10.35 -2.19
C PHE A 24 -20.63 10.11 -0.78
N ARG A 25 -20.84 8.94 -0.18
CA ARG A 25 -20.28 8.56 1.12
C ARG A 25 -18.85 8.03 1.00
N ASP A 26 -18.51 7.44 -0.13
CA ASP A 26 -17.16 6.95 -0.47
C ASP A 26 -16.22 8.10 -0.90
N MET A 27 -16.32 9.26 -0.23
CA MET A 27 -15.21 10.22 -0.17
C MET A 27 -14.14 9.65 0.76
N ASN A 28 -13.58 8.50 0.38
CA ASN A 28 -12.34 8.02 0.96
C ASN A 28 -11.31 9.15 0.76
N PRO A 29 -10.48 9.46 1.77
CA PRO A 29 -9.40 10.41 1.59
C PRO A 29 -8.61 10.02 0.35
N GLU A 30 -8.27 11.00 -0.51
CA GLU A 30 -7.46 10.75 -1.69
C GLU A 30 -6.16 10.06 -1.28
N PHE A 31 -6.14 8.74 -1.43
CA PHE A 31 -4.98 7.91 -1.18
C PHE A 31 -3.96 8.20 -2.27
N LYS A 32 -2.87 8.87 -1.88
CA LYS A 32 -1.82 9.27 -2.82
C LYS A 32 -0.81 8.14 -2.88
N LEU A 33 -0.74 7.49 -4.03
CA LEU A 33 0.31 6.53 -4.33
C LEU A 33 1.67 7.18 -4.09
N ALA A 34 2.56 6.42 -3.45
CA ALA A 34 3.93 6.86 -3.26
C ALA A 34 4.58 7.10 -4.62
N THR A 35 5.35 8.18 -4.73
CA THR A 35 6.13 8.42 -5.94
C THR A 35 7.22 7.37 -6.08
N HIS A 36 7.74 7.19 -7.30
CA HIS A 36 8.89 6.33 -7.53
C HIS A 36 10.07 6.70 -6.61
N GLU A 37 10.32 7.99 -6.43
CA GLU A 37 11.38 8.49 -5.55
C GLU A 37 11.15 8.12 -4.07
N GLU A 38 9.92 8.25 -3.58
CA GLU A 38 9.56 7.86 -2.20
C GLU A 38 9.74 6.36 -1.96
N MET A 39 9.43 5.54 -2.96
CA MET A 39 9.65 4.09 -2.93
C MET A 39 11.14 3.74 -2.95
N GLU A 40 11.96 4.43 -3.74
CA GLU A 40 13.41 4.22 -3.77
C GLU A 40 14.05 4.53 -2.40
N TYR A 41 13.72 5.67 -1.79
CA TYR A 41 14.21 5.98 -0.43
C TYR A 41 13.78 4.94 0.60
N PHE A 42 12.58 4.36 0.44
CA PHE A 42 12.16 3.25 1.28
C PHE A 42 13.00 2.00 1.05
N TYR A 43 13.31 1.64 -0.21
CA TYR A 43 14.13 0.48 -0.51
C TYR A 43 15.56 0.62 0.00
N GLU A 44 16.16 1.80 -0.11
CA GLU A 44 17.49 2.10 0.46
C GLU A 44 17.50 1.89 1.97
N HIS A 45 16.56 2.52 2.69
CA HIS A 45 16.47 2.39 4.14
C HIS A 45 16.12 0.96 4.60
N LEU A 46 15.33 0.23 3.82
CA LEU A 46 15.04 -1.18 4.05
C LEU A 46 16.31 -2.02 3.91
N GLU A 47 17.10 -1.81 2.86
CA GLU A 47 18.36 -2.51 2.65
C GLU A 47 19.35 -2.28 3.79
N GLU A 48 19.54 -1.02 4.18
CA GLU A 48 20.38 -0.64 5.32
C GLU A 48 19.93 -1.35 6.60
N SER A 49 18.63 -1.35 6.89
CA SER A 49 18.07 -1.99 8.08
C SER A 49 18.27 -3.51 8.07
N LEU A 50 18.15 -4.14 6.90
CA LEU A 50 18.37 -5.59 6.75
C LEU A 50 19.85 -5.96 6.91
N VAL A 51 20.78 -5.09 6.51
CA VAL A 51 22.21 -5.27 6.74
C VAL A 51 22.56 -5.10 8.21
N ILE A 52 22.05 -4.05 8.86
CA ILE A 52 22.27 -3.76 10.29
C ILE A 52 21.80 -4.95 11.16
N SER A 53 20.59 -5.44 10.89
CA SER A 53 20.01 -6.62 11.58
C SER A 53 20.65 -7.96 11.20
N ARG A 54 21.68 -7.95 10.33
CA ARG A 54 22.38 -9.14 9.82
C ARG A 54 21.50 -10.13 9.06
N PHE A 55 20.29 -9.73 8.66
CA PHE A 55 19.41 -10.54 7.83
C PHE A 55 19.92 -10.61 6.38
N LEU A 56 20.48 -9.51 5.89
CA LEU A 56 21.10 -9.40 4.58
C LEU A 56 22.61 -9.32 4.73
N ASP A 57 23.31 -10.30 4.18
CA ASP A 57 24.76 -10.24 4.00
C ASP A 57 25.08 -9.47 2.70
N PRO A 58 25.73 -8.29 2.77
CA PRO A 58 26.06 -7.49 1.60
C PRO A 58 27.10 -8.17 0.70
N SER A 59 27.88 -9.13 1.20
CA SER A 59 28.79 -9.92 0.38
C SER A 59 28.08 -11.02 -0.41
N HIS A 60 26.88 -11.42 0.04
CA HIS A 60 26.04 -12.43 -0.62
C HIS A 60 24.57 -12.00 -0.65
N PRO A 61 24.21 -10.90 -1.35
CA PRO A 61 22.87 -10.30 -1.26
C PRO A 61 21.75 -11.14 -1.89
N ARG A 62 22.11 -12.26 -2.54
CA ARG A 62 21.23 -13.16 -3.28
C ARG A 62 20.30 -12.34 -4.20
N ARG A 63 18.99 -12.65 -4.21
CA ARG A 63 17.95 -11.91 -4.94
C ARG A 63 16.94 -11.26 -3.99
N LEU A 64 17.32 -11.02 -2.73
CA LEU A 64 16.36 -10.58 -1.71
C LEU A 64 15.77 -9.22 -2.06
N MET A 65 16.61 -8.20 -2.29
CA MET A 65 16.14 -6.85 -2.64
C MET A 65 15.31 -6.83 -3.91
N THR A 66 15.68 -7.62 -4.93
CA THR A 66 14.87 -7.75 -6.15
C THR A 66 13.47 -8.31 -5.85
N ARG A 67 13.34 -9.29 -4.95
CA ARG A 67 12.05 -9.86 -4.56
C ARG A 67 11.22 -8.88 -3.72
N LEU A 68 11.85 -8.12 -2.84
CA LEU A 68 11.19 -7.08 -2.03
C LEU A 68 10.69 -5.93 -2.91
N ARG A 69 11.51 -5.43 -3.84
CA ARG A 69 11.10 -4.43 -4.84
C ARG A 69 9.90 -4.91 -5.66
N ARG A 70 9.91 -6.17 -6.12
CA ARG A 70 8.76 -6.76 -6.83
C ARG A 70 7.52 -6.92 -5.94
N LEU A 71 7.69 -7.23 -4.66
CA LEU A 71 6.58 -7.39 -3.70
C LEU A 71 5.87 -6.06 -3.45
N PHE A 72 6.62 -5.01 -3.14
CA PHE A 72 6.05 -3.70 -2.86
C PHE A 72 5.62 -2.96 -4.13
N GLY A 73 6.30 -3.17 -5.26
CA GLY A 73 5.92 -2.55 -6.54
C GLY A 73 4.55 -2.96 -7.07
N ARG A 74 4.03 -4.15 -6.69
CA ARG A 74 2.66 -4.57 -7.03
C ARG A 74 1.62 -4.23 -5.97
N ALA A 75 2.05 -3.77 -4.79
CA ALA A 75 1.16 -3.49 -3.67
C ALA A 75 0.46 -2.13 -3.79
N LEU A 76 0.83 -1.30 -4.77
CA LEU A 76 0.31 0.07 -4.96
C LEU A 76 0.41 0.90 -3.67
N VAL A 77 1.60 0.87 -3.07
CA VAL A 77 1.86 1.46 -1.76
C VAL A 77 1.61 2.97 -1.78
N GLU A 78 0.91 3.45 -0.76
CA GLU A 78 0.61 4.85 -0.57
C GLU A 78 1.74 5.59 0.15
N LYS A 79 1.79 6.91 0.00
CA LYS A 79 2.79 7.77 0.63
C LYS A 79 2.78 7.62 2.16
N GLU A 80 1.60 7.56 2.74
CA GLU A 80 1.39 7.38 4.17
C GLU A 80 1.91 6.01 4.64
N GLU A 81 1.64 4.95 3.89
CA GLU A 81 2.13 3.61 4.17
C GLU A 81 3.66 3.54 4.09
N VAL A 82 4.28 4.18 3.09
CA VAL A 82 5.74 4.30 3.00
C VAL A 82 6.31 4.99 4.26
N SER A 83 5.65 6.05 4.73
CA SER A 83 6.06 6.75 5.96
C SER A 83 6.00 5.84 7.18
N ILE A 84 4.92 5.06 7.33
CA ILE A 84 4.75 4.07 8.41
C ILE A 84 5.85 3.01 8.33
N LEU A 85 6.09 2.43 7.16
CA LEU A 85 7.11 1.40 6.95
C LEU A 85 8.51 1.92 7.31
N ARG A 86 8.87 3.13 6.86
CA ARG A 86 10.16 3.74 7.26
C ARG A 86 10.22 4.03 8.76
N GLY A 87 9.12 4.43 9.38
CA GLY A 87 9.02 4.62 10.83
C GLY A 87 9.30 3.32 11.60
N MET A 88 8.71 2.20 11.14
CA MET A 88 8.98 0.88 11.72
C MET A 88 10.45 0.48 11.60
N LEU A 89 11.05 0.68 10.42
CA LEU A 89 12.47 0.38 10.18
C LEU A 89 13.40 1.19 11.11
N ARG A 90 13.09 2.48 11.34
CA ARG A 90 13.83 3.32 12.29
C ARG A 90 13.71 2.81 13.73
N ALA A 91 12.51 2.40 14.13
CA ALA A 91 12.28 1.91 15.49
C ALA A 91 13.04 0.59 15.75
N LEU A 92 13.05 -0.32 14.76
CA LEU A 92 13.75 -1.60 14.87
C LEU A 92 15.26 -1.42 14.90
N THR A 93 15.82 -0.63 13.98
CA THR A 93 17.27 -0.36 13.96
C THR A 93 17.74 0.35 15.23
N ALA A 94 16.94 1.28 15.78
CA ALA A 94 17.26 1.93 17.04
C ALA A 94 17.29 1.00 18.26
N MET A 95 16.55 -0.12 18.26
CA MET A 95 16.59 -1.09 19.35
C MET A 95 17.90 -1.90 19.37
N GLU A 96 18.42 -2.27 18.20
CA GLU A 96 19.67 -3.04 18.11
C GLU A 96 20.91 -2.26 18.59
N PHE A 97 20.90 -0.92 18.53
CA PHE A 97 21.98 -0.10 19.08
C PHE A 97 21.94 0.07 20.61
N LYS A 98 20.87 -0.40 21.27
CA LYS A 98 20.65 -0.20 22.71
C LYS A 98 21.04 -1.42 23.56
N GLU A 99 21.46 -2.51 22.93
CA GLU A 99 22.03 -3.71 23.55
C GLU A 99 23.55 -3.73 23.45
#